data_AF-A0A371H7A1-F1
#
_entry.id   AF-A0A371H7A1-F1
#
_cell.length_a   1.000
_cell.length_b   1.000
_cell.length_c   1.000
_cell.angle_alpha   90.00
_cell.angle_beta   90.00
_cell.angle_gamma   90.00
#
_symmetry.space_group_name_H-M   'P 1'
#
loop_
_entity.id
_entity.type
_entity.pdbx_description
1 polymer ?
#
loop_
_entity_poly.entity_id
_entity_poly.type
_entity_poly.pdbx_seq_one_letter_code
_entity_poly.pdbx_strand_id
1 'polypeptide(L)'
;MAYNQADKERKLQLQELEELRLEAYENSWIYKAKEFRIGQKVLLFHSRFKLIVCKLHSRWDGPFVTTNVFPYGVVELKDEASNKILQVNGH
;
A
#
# COMPACT_ATOMS: atom_id res chain seq x y z
N MET A 1 5.48 -7.58 -48.81
CA MET A 1 4.44 -6.69 -48.23
C MET A 1 3.92 -7.17 -46.85
N ALA A 2 4.60 -8.09 -46.15
CA ALA A 2 4.18 -8.61 -44.82
C ALA A 2 4.85 -7.88 -43.63
N TYR A 3 6.01 -7.26 -43.84
CA TYR A 3 6.75 -6.53 -42.80
C TYR A 3 5.94 -5.38 -42.16
N ASN A 4 5.18 -4.65 -42.98
CA ASN A 4 4.37 -3.53 -42.50
C ASN A 4 3.20 -3.96 -41.60
N GLN A 5 2.74 -5.20 -41.70
CA GLN A 5 1.67 -5.72 -40.85
C GLN A 5 2.22 -6.12 -39.48
N ALA A 6 3.33 -6.86 -39.47
CA ALA A 6 4.03 -7.23 -38.23
C ALA A 6 4.51 -6.01 -37.44
N ASP A 7 4.98 -4.95 -38.11
CA ASP A 7 5.37 -3.70 -37.43
C ASP A 7 4.18 -2.95 -36.80
N LYS A 8 3.02 -2.96 -37.45
CA LYS A 8 1.79 -2.37 -36.90
C LYS A 8 1.30 -3.16 -35.69
N GLU A 9 1.31 -4.49 -35.78
CA GLU A 9 0.92 -5.39 -34.68
C GLU A 9 1.85 -5.20 -33.47
N ARG A 10 3.16 -5.16 -33.68
CA ARG A 10 4.13 -4.89 -32.60
C ARG A 10 3.91 -3.52 -31.96
N LYS A 11 3.61 -2.49 -32.76
CA LYS A 11 3.33 -1.14 -32.24
C LYS A 11 2.05 -1.12 -31.41
N LEU A 12 1.02 -1.84 -31.83
CA LEU A 12 -0.23 -1.99 -31.08
C LEU A 12 0.01 -2.70 -29.74
N GLN A 13 0.73 -3.82 -29.74
CA GLN A 13 1.07 -4.56 -28.52
C GLN A 13 1.87 -3.71 -27.52
N LEU A 14 2.82 -2.91 -28.00
CA LEU A 14 3.58 -2.00 -27.13
C LEU A 14 2.69 -0.91 -26.51
N GLN A 15 1.73 -0.41 -27.26
CA GLN A 15 0.77 0.58 -26.75
C GLN A 15 -0.14 -0.04 -25.68
N GLU A 16 -0.67 -1.24 -25.92
CA GLU A 16 -1.48 -1.98 -24.94
C GLU A 16 -0.70 -2.21 -23.64
N LEU A 17 0.59 -2.59 -23.72
CA LEU A 17 1.45 -2.76 -22.55
C LEU A 17 1.68 -1.45 -21.77
N GLU A 18 1.86 -0.34 -22.49
CA GLU A 18 2.03 0.98 -21.89
C GLU A 18 0.75 1.43 -21.15
N GLU A 19 -0.42 1.17 -21.74
CA GLU A 19 -1.73 1.44 -21.14
C GLU A 19 -1.94 0.60 -19.87
N LEU A 20 -1.68 -0.72 -19.92
CA LEU A 20 -1.76 -1.60 -18.76
C LEU A 20 -0.80 -1.15 -17.64
N ARG A 21 0.40 -0.68 -17.99
CA ARG A 21 1.35 -0.15 -17.03
C ARG A 21 0.81 1.12 -16.37
N LEU A 22 0.27 2.05 -17.16
CA LEU A 22 -0.27 3.31 -16.64
C LEU A 22 -1.44 3.03 -15.68
N GLU A 23 -2.36 2.16 -16.09
CA GLU A 23 -3.51 1.74 -15.28
C GLU A 23 -3.05 1.09 -13.96
N ALA A 24 -2.05 0.21 -14.00
CA ALA A 24 -1.48 -0.39 -12.79
C ALA A 24 -0.87 0.67 -11.85
N TYR A 25 -0.19 1.68 -12.39
CA TYR A 25 0.37 2.78 -11.60
C TYR A 25 -0.72 3.64 -10.97
N GLU A 26 -1.73 4.06 -11.73
CA GLU A 26 -2.86 4.84 -11.24
C GLU A 26 -3.61 4.09 -10.14
N ASN A 27 -3.88 2.80 -10.34
CA ASN A 27 -4.48 1.94 -9.32
C ASN A 27 -3.61 1.82 -8.06
N SER A 28 -2.29 1.71 -8.22
CA SER A 28 -1.36 1.66 -7.08
C SER A 28 -1.32 2.98 -6.31
N TRP A 29 -1.46 4.12 -6.99
CA TRP A 29 -1.53 5.44 -6.39
C TRP A 29 -2.79 5.57 -5.55
N ILE A 30 -3.95 5.16 -6.09
CA ILE A 30 -5.23 5.18 -5.37
C ILE A 30 -5.15 4.32 -4.10
N TYR A 31 -4.51 3.15 -4.16
CA TYR A 31 -4.33 2.30 -2.99
C TYR A 31 -3.45 2.95 -1.91
N LYS A 32 -2.39 3.65 -2.31
CA LYS A 32 -1.44 4.34 -1.43
C LYS A 32 -1.95 5.70 -0.92
N ALA A 33 -2.87 6.33 -1.63
CA ALA A 33 -3.44 7.64 -1.29
C ALA A 33 -4.47 7.58 -0.15
N LYS A 34 -4.34 6.62 0.78
CA LYS A 34 -5.26 6.49 1.89
C LYS A 34 -4.92 7.50 2.98
N GLU A 35 -5.75 8.52 3.10
CA GLU A 35 -5.59 9.55 4.12
C GLU A 35 -6.07 9.05 5.49
N PHE A 36 -5.21 9.18 6.49
CA PHE A 36 -5.58 8.96 7.89
C PHE A 36 -6.21 10.22 8.46
N ARG A 37 -7.31 10.06 9.19
CA ARG A 37 -7.97 11.16 9.91
C ARG A 37 -7.76 11.02 11.41
N ILE A 38 -7.55 12.13 12.10
CA ILE A 38 -7.52 12.16 13.57
C ILE A 38 -8.88 11.65 14.09
N GLY A 39 -8.84 10.77 15.09
CA GLY A 39 -10.01 10.09 15.66
C GLY A 39 -10.45 8.83 14.92
N GLN A 40 -9.82 8.48 13.78
CA GLN A 40 -10.16 7.27 13.04
C GLN A 40 -9.69 6.01 13.79
N LYS A 41 -10.58 5.01 13.91
CA LYS A 41 -10.23 3.67 14.38
C LYS A 41 -9.55 2.89 13.25
N VAL A 42 -8.36 2.35 13.52
CA VAL A 42 -7.55 1.58 12.57
C VAL A 42 -7.00 0.32 13.24
N LEU A 43 -6.70 -0.70 12.43
CA LEU A 43 -6.01 -1.90 12.89
C LEU A 43 -4.53 -1.80 12.58
N LEU A 44 -3.68 -2.33 13.47
CA LEU A 44 -2.25 -2.32 13.28
C LEU A 44 -1.78 -3.63 12.64
N PHE A 45 -1.16 -3.55 11.47
CA PHE A 45 -0.55 -4.70 10.82
C PHE A 45 0.84 -4.98 11.40
N HIS A 46 1.03 -6.16 11.98
CA HIS A 46 2.33 -6.65 12.44
C HIS A 46 2.80 -7.80 11.57
N SER A 47 3.82 -7.54 10.77
CA SER A 47 4.54 -8.56 10.02
C SER A 47 5.84 -8.93 10.74
N ARG A 48 6.03 -10.22 11.03
CA ARG A 48 7.27 -10.77 11.57
C ARG A 48 7.79 -11.84 10.62
N PHE A 49 8.88 -11.52 9.93
CA PHE A 49 9.56 -12.50 9.07
C PHE A 49 10.63 -13.24 9.87
N LYS A 50 10.55 -14.57 9.90
CA LYS A 50 11.61 -15.42 10.45
C LYS A 50 12.42 -16.01 9.30
N LEU A 51 13.57 -15.41 9.00
CA LEU A 51 14.51 -15.83 7.94
C LEU A 51 14.89 -17.32 8.06
N ILE A 52 15.17 -17.78 9.28
CA ILE A 52 15.64 -19.15 9.56
C ILE A 52 14.56 -20.20 9.25
N VAL A 53 13.27 -19.83 9.35
CA VAL A 53 12.14 -20.74 9.14
C VAL A 53 11.48 -20.49 7.77
N CYS A 54 11.98 -19.53 7.00
CA CYS A 54 11.36 -19.04 5.75
C CYS A 54 9.85 -18.75 5.89
N LYS A 55 9.39 -18.39 7.09
CA LYS A 55 7.97 -18.25 7.40
C LYS A 55 7.65 -16.81 7.79
N LEU A 56 6.74 -16.22 7.04
CA LEU A 56 6.15 -14.93 7.34
C LEU A 56 4.98 -15.15 8.30
N HIS A 57 5.01 -14.47 9.44
CA HIS A 57 3.87 -14.39 10.34
C HIS A 57 3.30 -12.98 10.31
N SER A 58 2.18 -12.82 9.63
CA SER A 58 1.39 -11.59 9.59
C SER A 58 0.21 -11.67 10.56
N ARG A 59 0.00 -10.63 11.36
CA ARG A 59 -1.16 -10.49 12.25
C ARG A 59 -1.71 -9.06 12.17
N TRP A 60 -3.02 -8.94 12.33
CA TRP A 60 -3.69 -7.68 12.56
C TRP A 60 -4.01 -7.58 14.04
N ASP A 61 -3.45 -6.60 14.71
CA ASP A 61 -3.73 -6.30 16.11
C ASP A 61 -4.79 -5.20 16.21
N GLY A 62 -5.46 -5.16 17.37
CA GLY A 62 -6.78 -4.58 17.61
C GLY A 62 -7.04 -3.13 17.21
N PRO A 63 -8.21 -2.57 17.61
CA PRO A 63 -8.60 -1.23 17.20
C PRO A 63 -7.81 -0.16 17.97
N PHE A 64 -7.06 0.65 17.23
CA PHE A 64 -6.36 1.82 17.73
C PHE A 64 -7.01 3.09 17.20
N VAL A 65 -6.99 4.17 17.97
CA VAL A 65 -7.46 5.48 17.56
C VAL A 65 -6.29 6.31 17.07
N THR A 66 -6.41 6.91 15.90
CA THR A 66 -5.39 7.84 15.38
C THR A 66 -5.44 9.15 16.17
N THR A 67 -4.37 9.51 16.86
CA THR A 67 -4.29 10.77 17.62
C THR A 67 -3.70 11.90 16.81
N ASN A 68 -2.64 11.61 16.06
CA ASN A 68 -1.95 12.59 15.21
C ASN A 68 -1.51 11.94 13.90
N VAL A 69 -1.48 12.74 12.84
CA VAL A 69 -0.92 12.37 11.54
C VAL A 69 0.15 13.39 11.20
N PHE A 70 1.38 12.94 11.05
CA PHE A 70 2.52 13.80 10.75
C PHE A 70 2.71 13.95 9.23
N PRO A 71 3.34 15.05 8.78
CA PRO A 71 3.87 15.10 7.43
C PRO A 71 4.81 13.91 7.20
N TYR A 72 4.86 13.40 5.96
CA TYR A 72 5.63 12.21 5.56
C TYR A 72 5.05 10.85 5.98
N GLY A 73 3.80 10.81 6.46
CA GLY A 73 3.04 9.57 6.59
C GLY A 73 3.29 8.79 7.88
N VAL A 74 3.91 9.38 8.90
CA VAL A 74 3.94 8.77 10.24
C VAL A 74 2.61 9.04 10.94
N VAL A 75 2.02 8.02 11.53
CA VAL A 75 0.73 8.08 12.22
C VAL A 75 0.93 7.70 13.68
N GLU A 76 0.40 8.51 14.58
CA GLU A 76 0.36 8.23 15.99
C GLU A 76 -0.96 7.55 16.36
N LEU A 77 -0.85 6.37 16.94
CA LEU A 77 -1.95 5.51 17.34
C LEU A 77 -2.00 5.41 18.86
N LYS A 78 -3.22 5.46 19.40
CA LYS A 78 -3.49 5.26 20.81
C LYS A 78 -4.43 4.09 21.01
N ASP A 79 -4.05 3.20 21.92
CA ASP A 79 -4.95 2.15 22.39
C ASP A 79 -5.93 2.71 23.42
N GLU A 80 -7.23 2.46 23.22
CA GLU A 80 -8.29 2.87 24.15
C GLU A 80 -8.19 2.14 25.49
N ALA A 81 -7.72 0.89 25.51
CA ALA A 81 -7.68 0.07 26.71
C ALA A 81 -6.45 0.34 27.59
N SER A 82 -5.27 0.39 26.98
CA SER A 82 -4.00 0.56 27.72
C SER A 82 -3.50 2.00 27.80
N ASN A 83 -4.15 2.95 27.10
CA ASN A 83 -3.66 4.32 26.89
C ASN A 83 -2.25 4.40 26.27
N LYS A 84 -1.74 3.29 25.73
CA LYS A 84 -0.42 3.24 25.10
C LYS A 84 -0.43 3.99 23.78
N ILE A 85 0.62 4.77 23.54
CA ILE A 85 0.85 5.49 22.29
C ILE A 85 1.91 4.76 21.47
N LEU A 86 1.67 4.64 20.16
CA LEU A 86 2.51 3.97 19.19
C LEU A 86 2.67 4.87 17.97
N GLN A 87 3.89 5.04 17.48
CA GLN A 87 4.14 5.69 16.19
C GLN A 87 4.38 4.62 15.14
N VAL A 88 3.64 4.69 14.05
CA VAL A 88 3.67 3.69 12.97
C VAL A 88 3.77 4.38 11.62
N ASN A 89 4.25 3.65 10.62
CA ASN A 89 4.22 4.12 9.25
C ASN A 89 2.81 3.96 8.68
N GLY A 90 2.25 5.03 8.14
CA GLY A 90 0.97 5.11 7.43
C GLY A 90 1.16 5.34 5.93
N HIS A 91 2.07 4.56 5.32
CA HIS A 91 2.20 4.47 3.87
C HIS A 91 1.17 3.46 3.33
#